data_AF-A0A975EKL2-F1
#
_entry.id   AF-A0A975EKL2-F1
#
_cell.length_a   1.000
_cell.length_b   1.000
_cell.length_c   1.000
_cell.angle_alpha   90.00
_cell.angle_beta   90.00
_cell.angle_gamma   90.00
#
_symmetry.space_group_name_H-M   'P 1'
#
loop_
_entity.id
_entity.type
_entity.pdbx_description
1 polymer ?
#
loop_
_entity_poly.entity_id
_entity_poly.type
_entity_poly.pdbx_seq_one_letter_code
_entity_poly.pdbx_strand_id
1 'polypeptide(L)' 'MRITADIDEVILTDLLKITGDKSKSAAIARAVKDYVNRQKSKEFGRMIRENAFDYPDTVLDENGQDVANPVPDLYN' A
#
# COMPACT_ATOMS: atom_id res chain seq x y z
N MET A 1 -8.09 17.29 7.21
CA MET A 1 -9.25 16.64 7.85
C MET A 1 -8.93 16.45 9.34
N ARG A 2 -9.87 16.71 10.25
CA ARG A 2 -9.66 16.57 11.70
C ARG A 2 -10.68 15.58 12.26
N ILE A 3 -10.21 14.61 13.04
CA ILE A 3 -11.03 13.56 13.66
C ILE A 3 -10.67 13.51 15.14
N THR A 4 -11.66 13.28 15.99
CA THR A 4 -11.48 12.99 17.42
C THR A 4 -11.77 11.51 17.64
N ALA A 5 -10.83 10.79 18.23
CA ALA A 5 -10.97 9.38 18.56
C ALA A 5 -10.44 9.14 19.97
N ASP A 6 -11.11 8.29 20.72
CA ASP A 6 -10.67 7.84 22.04
C ASP A 6 -9.79 6.60 21.87
N ILE A 7 -8.62 6.60 22.50
CA ILE A 7 -7.59 5.57 22.34
C ILE A 7 -6.96 5.32 23.70
N ASP A 8 -6.83 4.05 24.06
CA ASP A 8 -6.13 3.64 25.28
C ASP A 8 -4.69 4.19 25.30
N GLU A 9 -4.32 4.82 26.42
CA GLU A 9 -3.01 5.43 26.61
C GLU A 9 -1.88 4.40 26.58
N VAL A 10 -2.14 3.16 26.99
CA VAL A 10 -1.16 2.06 26.92
C VAL A 10 -0.82 1.77 25.45
N ILE A 11 -1.86 1.62 24.61
CA ILE A 11 -1.70 1.34 23.18
C ILE A 11 -0.99 2.51 22.49
N LEU A 12 -1.36 3.75 22.82
CA LEU A 12 -0.75 4.93 22.24
C LEU A 12 0.73 5.06 22.61
N THR A 13 1.07 4.76 23.85
CA THR A 13 2.46 4.79 24.34
C THR A 13 3.31 3.75 23.63
N ASP A 14 2.78 2.53 23.44
CA ASP A 14 3.49 1.50 22.69
C ASP A 14 3.60 1.83 21.21
N LEU A 15 2.57 2.45 20.62
CA LEU A 15 2.63 2.93 19.24
C LEU A 15 3.76 3.94 19.04
N LEU A 16 3.92 4.90 19.95
CA LEU A 16 5.00 5.89 19.89
C LEU A 16 6.38 5.23 20.00
N LYS A 17 6.53 4.21 20.84
CA LYS A 17 7.78 3.43 20.95
C LYS A 17 8.08 2.67 19.64
N ILE A 18 7.08 2.05 19.04
CA ILE A 18 7.22 1.26 17.81
C ILE A 18 7.56 2.17 16.62
N THR A 19 6.89 3.30 16.47
CA THR A 19 7.12 4.19 15.32
C THR A 19 8.34 5.10 15.50
N GLY A 20 8.76 5.35 16.75
CA GLY A 20 9.81 6.30 17.10
C GLY A 20 9.38 7.77 17.02
N ASP A 21 8.08 8.01 16.80
CA ASP A 21 7.54 9.36 16.66
C ASP A 21 7.34 10.03 18.01
N LYS A 22 7.60 11.34 18.08
CA LYS A 22 7.32 12.16 19.27
C LYS A 22 5.87 12.68 19.29
N SER A 23 5.23 12.73 18.12
CA SER A 23 3.89 13.27 17.93
C SER A 23 2.86 12.15 17.89
N LYS A 24 1.84 12.24 18.75
CA LYS A 24 0.67 11.34 18.76
C LYS A 24 -0.02 11.28 17.39
N SER A 25 -0.20 12.43 16.74
CA SER A 25 -0.89 12.49 15.44
C SER A 25 -0.07 11.85 14.32
N ALA A 26 1.26 12.02 14.32
CA ALA A 26 2.14 11.43 13.32
C ALA A 26 2.16 9.90 13.44
N ALA A 27 2.28 9.39 14.67
CA ALA A 27 2.28 7.96 14.94
C ALA A 27 0.98 7.29 14.48
N ILE A 28 -0.17 7.88 14.82
CA ILE A 28 -1.48 7.37 14.42
C ILE A 28 -1.64 7.41 12.90
N ALA A 29 -1.27 8.52 12.25
CA ALA A 29 -1.38 8.64 10.79
C ALA A 29 -0.55 7.56 10.07
N ARG A 30 0.66 7.31 10.55
CA ARG A 30 1.55 6.26 10.03
C ARG A 30 0.95 4.87 10.25
N ALA A 31 0.49 4.57 11.47
CA ALA A 31 -0.12 3.29 11.81
C ALA A 31 -1.32 2.97 10.92
N VAL A 32 -2.21 3.95 10.72
CA VAL A 32 -3.39 3.80 9.85
C VAL A 32 -2.98 3.60 8.41
N LYS A 33 -2.02 4.37 7.90
CA LYS A 33 -1.50 4.22 6.53
C LYS A 33 -0.93 2.82 6.30
N ASP A 34 -0.11 2.34 7.23
CA ASP A 34 0.52 1.02 7.13
C ASP A 34 -0.52 -0.11 7.22
N TYR A 35 -1.52 0.04 8.07
CA TYR A 35 -2.64 -0.90 8.16
C TYR A 35 -3.41 -0.98 6.84
N VAL A 36 -3.83 0.17 6.30
CA VAL A 36 -4.57 0.24 5.03
C VAL A 36 -3.75 -0.36 3.89
N ASN A 37 -2.46 -0.03 3.81
CA ASN A 37 -1.56 -0.60 2.80
C ASN A 37 -1.48 -2.12 2.92
N ARG A 38 -1.34 -2.67 4.14
CA ARG A 38 -1.31 -4.13 4.36
C ARG A 38 -2.61 -4.81 3.94
N GLN A 39 -3.77 -4.20 4.21
CA GLN A 39 -5.06 -4.75 3.78
C GLN A 39 -5.18 -4.74 2.25
N LYS A 40 -4.83 -3.62 1.61
CA LYS A 40 -4.82 -3.51 0.14
C LYS A 40 -3.86 -4.52 -0.50
N SER A 41 -2.66 -4.71 0.05
CA SER A 41 -1.71 -5.71 -0.47
C SER A 41 -2.25 -7.14 -0.34
N LYS A 42 -2.95 -7.48 0.75
CA LYS A 42 -3.58 -8.81 0.91
C LYS A 42 -4.69 -9.02 -0.11
N GLU A 43 -5.54 -8.01 -0.31
CA GLU A 43 -6.62 -8.04 -1.28
C GLU A 43 -6.07 -8.15 -2.70
N PHE A 44 -5.07 -7.36 -3.04
CA PHE A 44 -4.39 -7.40 -4.32
C PHE A 44 -3.77 -8.79 -4.60
N GLY A 45 -3.09 -9.37 -3.60
CA GLY A 45 -2.55 -10.73 -3.72
C GLY A 45 -3.63 -11.82 -3.85
N ARG A 46 -4.82 -11.60 -3.30
CA ARG A 46 -5.98 -12.47 -3.54
C ARG A 46 -6.47 -12.33 -4.99
N MET A 47 -6.66 -11.11 -5.46
CA MET A 47 -7.10 -10.81 -6.83
C MET A 47 -6.17 -11.42 -7.88
N ILE A 48 -4.85 -11.38 -7.67
CA ILE A 48 -3.87 -12.05 -8.54
C ILE A 48 -4.14 -13.56 -8.60
N ARG A 49 -4.32 -14.23 -7.46
CA ARG A 49 -4.54 -15.69 -7.41
C ARG A 49 -5.88 -16.13 -7.99
N GLU A 50 -6.87 -15.25 -7.95
CA GLU A 50 -8.21 -15.48 -8.50
C GLU A 50 -8.29 -15.15 -10.01
N ASN A 51 -7.16 -14.79 -10.65
CA ASN A 51 -7.12 -14.31 -12.03
C ASN A 51 -8.12 -13.17 -12.29
N ALA A 52 -8.28 -12.27 -11.31
CA ALA A 52 -9.23 -11.16 -11.41
C ALA A 52 -8.75 -10.06 -12.39
N PHE A 53 -7.50 -10.12 -12.83
CA PHE A 53 -6.93 -9.22 -13.81
C PHE A 53 -6.86 -9.93 -15.17
N ASP A 54 -7.58 -9.39 -16.15
CA ASP A 54 -7.51 -9.84 -17.53
C ASP A 54 -6.36 -9.09 -18.21
N TYR A 55 -5.20 -9.74 -18.29
CA TYR A 55 -4.06 -9.21 -19.00
C TYR A 55 -4.21 -9.57 -20.49
N PRO A 56 -4.17 -8.59 -21.41
CA PRO A 56 -4.14 -8.90 -22.83
C PRO A 56 -2.93 -9.77 -23.15
N ASP A 57 -3.08 -10.66 -24.14
CA ASP A 57 -1.97 -11.44 -24.66
C ASP A 57 -0.80 -10.54 -25.04
N THR A 58 0.42 -11.04 -24.85
CA THR A 58 1.65 -10.28 -25.13
C THR A 58 1.68 -9.85 -26.59
N VAL A 59 1.76 -8.55 -26.86
CA VAL A 59 1.89 -8.00 -28.22
C VAL A 59 3.24 -7.30 -28.31
N LEU A 60 4.20 -7.92 -29.02
CA LEU A 60 5.54 -7.37 -29.17
C LEU A 60 5.61 -6.39 -30.35
N ASP A 61 6.26 -5.24 -30.13
CA ASP A 61 6.68 -4.34 -31.21
C ASP A 61 7.97 -4.83 -31.90
N GLU A 62 8.43 -4.08 -32.90
CA GLU A 62 9.67 -4.33 -33.64
C GLU A 62 10.94 -4.31 -32.76
N ASN A 63 10.86 -3.71 -31.57
CA ASN A 63 11.93 -3.62 -30.59
C ASN A 63 11.80 -4.69 -29.48
N GLY A 64 10.82 -5.58 -29.57
CA GLY A 64 10.56 -6.64 -28.60
C GLY A 64 9.90 -6.17 -27.30
N GLN A 65 9.31 -4.97 -27.26
CA GLN A 65 8.57 -4.45 -26.12
C GLN A 65 7.11 -4.88 -26.18
N ASP A 66 6.55 -5.33 -25.05
CA ASP A 66 5.12 -5.61 -24.94
C ASP A 66 4.34 -4.30 -24.88
N VAL A 67 3.73 -3.92 -26.01
CA VAL A 67 2.91 -2.71 -26.11
C VAL A 67 1.52 -2.88 -25.51
N ALA A 68 1.06 -4.13 -25.34
CA ALA A 68 -0.22 -4.42 -24.69
C ALA A 68 -0.09 -4.35 -23.16
N ASN A 69 1.08 -4.70 -22.61
CA ASN A 69 1.40 -4.62 -21.19
C ASN A 69 2.68 -3.81 -20.93
N PRO A 70 2.63 -2.46 -21.03
CA PRO A 70 3.81 -1.63 -20.88
C PRO A 70 4.38 -1.71 -19.45
N VAL A 71 5.69 -1.98 -19.33
CA VAL A 71 6.41 -1.91 -18.06
C VAL A 71 6.68 -0.43 -17.73
N PRO A 72 6.26 0.08 -16.56
CA PRO A 72 6.53 1.46 -16.18
C PRO A 72 8.03 1.71 -16.05
N ASP A 73 8.50 2.86 -16.53
CA ASP A 73 9.88 3.29 -16.32
C ASP A 73 10.11 3.64 -14.85
N LEU A 74 10.95 2.86 -14.17
CA LEU A 74 11.19 2.97 -12.73
C LEU A 74 12.26 4.02 -12.37
N TYR A 75 12.89 4.66 -13.36
CA TYR A 75 14.09 5.47 -13.17
C TYR A 75 14.02 6.91 -13.72
N ASN A 76 12.84 7.42 -14.05
CA ASN A 76 12.63 8.84 -14.38
C ASN A 76 12.22 9.68 -13.17
#